data_AF-A0A9E3VDT7-F1
#
_entry.id   AF-A0A9E3VDT7-F1
#
_cell.length_a   1.000
_cell.length_b   1.000
_cell.length_c   1.000
_cell.angle_alpha   90.00
_cell.angle_beta   90.00
_cell.angle_gamma   90.00
#
_symmetry.space_group_name_H-M   'P 1'
#
loop_
_entity.id
_entity.type
_entity.pdbx_description
1 polymer ?
#
loop_
_entity_poly.entity_id
_entity_poly.type
_entity_poly.pdbx_seq_one_letter_code
_entity_poly.pdbx_strand_id
1 'polypeptide(L)'
;LVDVPLDHPIYRIVYGFPQGLPKIHEHDNKPARGYGIFIGDRLAVFYSHESDLGNGWEDVGTYPDDPPELHEQALRMGVNLFVYAVTSGPGR
;
A
#
# COMPACT_ATOMS: atom_id res chain seq x y z
N LEU A 1 -16.33 -1.90 2.00
CA LEU A 1 -14.95 -2.30 2.34
C LEU A 1 -14.74 -2.04 3.83
N VAL A 2 -13.82 -2.74 4.47
CA VAL A 2 -13.46 -2.50 5.88
C VAL A 2 -12.04 -1.94 5.97
N ASP A 3 -11.72 -1.21 7.03
CA ASP A 3 -10.34 -0.79 7.29
C ASP A 3 -9.43 -2.02 7.46
N VAL A 4 -8.27 -2.00 6.81
CA VAL A 4 -7.22 -2.98 7.08
C VAL A 4 -6.45 -2.50 8.32
N PRO A 5 -6.40 -3.29 9.40
CA PRO A 5 -5.70 -2.93 10.62
C PRO A 5 -4.21 -2.62 10.38
N LEU A 6 -3.64 -1.65 11.11
CA LEU A 6 -2.22 -1.27 10.97
C LEU A 6 -1.25 -2.37 11.43
N ASP A 7 -1.73 -3.38 12.16
CA ASP A 7 -0.99 -4.59 12.50
C ASP A 7 -1.12 -5.70 11.44
N HIS A 8 -1.87 -5.49 10.35
CA HIS A 8 -1.94 -6.45 9.26
C HIS A 8 -0.55 -6.62 8.61
N PRO A 9 -0.15 -7.86 8.22
CA PRO A 9 1.19 -8.13 7.68
C PRO A 9 1.62 -7.26 6.49
N ILE A 10 0.69 -6.78 5.67
CA ILE A 10 1.00 -5.91 4.51
C ILE A 10 1.74 -4.62 4.90
N TYR A 11 1.65 -4.17 6.16
CA TYR A 11 2.34 -2.96 6.61
C TYR A 11 3.72 -3.24 7.20
N ARG A 12 4.18 -4.50 7.23
CA ARG A 12 5.45 -4.87 7.91
C ARG A 12 6.17 -6.11 7.38
N ILE A 13 5.65 -6.79 6.36
CA ILE A 13 6.16 -8.10 5.91
C ILE A 13 7.61 -8.04 5.39
N VAL A 14 7.98 -6.96 4.68
CA VAL A 14 9.36 -6.70 4.24
C VAL A 14 9.82 -5.32 4.72
N TYR A 15 9.02 -4.30 4.45
CA TYR A 15 9.27 -2.91 4.85
C TYR A 15 8.23 -2.43 5.87
N GLY A 16 8.66 -1.61 6.83
CA GLY A 16 7.79 -1.10 7.89
C GLY A 16 7.00 0.15 7.49
N PHE A 17 5.70 0.12 7.70
CA PHE A 17 4.74 1.19 7.47
C PHE A 17 3.80 1.34 8.69
N PRO A 18 4.32 1.74 9.86
CA PRO A 18 3.55 1.75 11.11
C PRO A 18 2.37 2.74 11.11
N GLN A 19 2.37 3.71 10.19
CA GLN A 19 1.26 4.65 9.97
C GLN A 19 0.37 4.29 8.79
N GLY A 20 0.55 3.11 8.19
CA GLY A 20 -0.21 2.65 7.04
C GLY A 20 0.38 3.15 5.71
N LEU A 21 -0.49 3.45 4.76
CA LEU A 21 -0.09 3.79 3.39
C LEU A 21 0.69 5.11 3.32
N PRO A 22 1.74 5.20 2.47
CA PRO A 22 2.29 6.49 2.09
C PRO A 22 1.24 7.29 1.30
N LYS A 23 1.26 8.61 1.46
CA LYS A 23 0.46 9.55 0.64
C LYS A 23 1.35 10.03 -0.49
N ILE A 24 1.10 9.55 -1.71
CA ILE A 24 1.87 9.95 -2.89
C ILE A 24 1.32 11.26 -3.44
N HIS A 25 0.02 11.31 -3.78
CA HIS A 25 -0.66 12.53 -4.22
C HIS A 25 -1.94 12.84 -3.45
N GLU A 26 -2.25 14.13 -3.38
CA GLU A 26 -3.51 14.64 -2.82
C GLU A 26 -4.59 14.71 -3.90
N HIS A 27 -5.76 14.12 -3.62
CA HIS A 27 -6.93 14.15 -4.50
C HIS A 27 -8.11 14.86 -3.83
N ASP A 28 -8.56 14.36 -2.68
CA ASP A 28 -9.76 14.89 -1.99
C ASP A 28 -9.48 15.54 -0.62
N ASN A 29 -8.24 15.93 -0.32
CA ASN A 29 -7.86 16.41 1.03
C ASN A 29 -8.16 15.40 2.17
N LYS A 30 -8.23 14.11 1.82
CA LYS A 30 -8.47 13.01 2.78
C LYS A 30 -7.17 12.27 3.10
N PRO A 31 -7.05 11.68 4.30
CA PRO A 31 -5.90 10.85 4.63
C PRO A 31 -5.86 9.59 3.78
N ALA A 32 -4.65 9.11 3.46
CA ALA A 32 -4.45 7.80 2.84
C ALA A 32 -4.98 6.70 3.76
N ARG A 33 -5.79 5.77 3.23
CA ARG A 33 -6.41 4.67 3.99
C ARG A 33 -6.38 3.37 3.21
N GLY A 34 -5.98 2.29 3.88
CA GLY A 34 -6.03 0.95 3.32
C GLY A 34 -7.35 0.28 3.66
N TYR A 35 -8.14 -0.03 2.64
CA TYR A 35 -9.37 -0.80 2.79
C TYR A 35 -9.23 -2.20 2.22
N GLY A 36 -10.02 -3.13 2.75
CA GLY A 36 -9.92 -4.54 2.42
C GLY A 36 -11.26 -5.22 2.16
N ILE A 37 -11.19 -6.33 1.42
CA ILE A 37 -12.15 -7.43 1.45
C ILE A 37 -11.40 -8.66 1.95
N PHE A 38 -11.93 -9.30 2.98
CA PHE A 38 -11.37 -10.51 3.57
C PHE A 38 -12.19 -11.75 3.18
N ILE A 39 -11.52 -12.85 2.86
CA ILE A 39 -12.10 -14.19 2.70
C ILE A 39 -11.49 -15.05 3.80
N GLY A 40 -12.25 -15.28 4.88
CA GLY A 40 -11.66 -15.75 6.14
C GLY A 40 -10.67 -14.70 6.67
N ASP A 41 -9.48 -15.15 7.08
CA ASP A 41 -8.41 -14.25 7.56
C ASP A 41 -7.53 -13.68 6.44
N ARG A 42 -7.76 -14.10 5.18
CA ARG A 42 -6.97 -13.64 4.04
C ARG A 42 -7.54 -12.35 3.48
N LEU A 43 -6.71 -11.32 3.39
CA LEU A 43 -6.98 -10.10 2.63
C LEU A 43 -6.97 -10.44 1.13
N ALA A 44 -8.15 -10.57 0.54
CA ALA A 44 -8.33 -10.97 -0.86
C ALA A 44 -8.26 -9.76 -1.81
N VAL A 45 -8.73 -8.60 -1.37
CA VAL A 45 -8.66 -7.33 -2.10
C VAL A 45 -8.10 -6.28 -1.17
N PHE A 46 -7.13 -5.51 -1.65
CA PHE A 46 -6.63 -4.32 -0.98
C PHE A 46 -6.91 -3.09 -1.86
N TYR A 47 -7.46 -2.05 -1.26
CA TYR A 47 -7.76 -0.79 -1.91
C TYR A 47 -7.03 0.34 -1.18
N SER A 48 -6.05 0.94 -1.87
CA SER A 48 -5.22 2.04 -1.39
C SER A 48 -5.90 3.38 -1.62
N HIS A 49 -7.00 3.64 -0.89
CA HIS A 49 -7.78 4.85 -1.02
C HIS A 49 -6.93 6.08 -0.66
N GLU A 50 -6.99 7.11 -1.50
CA GLU A 50 -6.33 8.40 -1.24
C GLU A 50 -4.81 8.26 -1.01
N SER A 51 -4.17 7.18 -1.45
CA SER A 51 -2.72 6.98 -1.33
C SER A 51 -2.00 7.23 -2.64
N ASP A 52 -2.60 6.78 -3.74
CA ASP A 52 -2.09 6.91 -5.11
C ASP A 52 -0.75 6.18 -5.36
N LEU A 53 -0.64 4.96 -4.84
CA LEU A 53 0.53 4.10 -5.05
C LEU A 53 0.91 3.93 -6.53
N GLY A 54 -0.09 3.97 -7.43
CA GLY A 54 0.13 3.84 -8.88
C GLY A 54 1.08 4.90 -9.42
N ASN A 55 0.84 6.18 -9.10
CA ASN A 55 1.70 7.29 -9.51
C ASN A 55 3.12 7.14 -8.98
N GLY A 56 3.26 6.66 -7.74
CA GLY A 56 4.57 6.40 -7.15
C GLY A 56 5.32 5.22 -7.78
N TRP A 57 4.64 4.35 -8.54
CA TRP A 57 5.25 3.24 -9.28
C TRP A 57 5.65 3.60 -10.72
N GLU A 58 5.29 4.80 -11.20
CA GLU A 58 5.72 5.29 -12.50
C GLU A 58 7.20 5.72 -12.49
N ASP A 59 7.76 5.96 -13.68
CA ASP A 59 9.15 6.41 -13.82
C ASP A 59 9.37 7.74 -13.09
N VAL A 60 10.52 7.86 -12.41
CA VAL A 60 10.92 9.09 -11.71
C VAL A 60 10.92 10.27 -12.69
N GLY A 61 10.26 11.36 -12.30
CA GLY A 61 10.13 12.56 -13.11
C GLY A 61 8.87 12.61 -13.99
N THR A 62 8.03 11.57 -13.99
CA THR A 62 6.67 11.65 -14.57
C THR A 62 5.85 12.74 -13.89
N TYR A 63 6.01 12.87 -12.57
CA TYR A 63 5.53 13.97 -11.75
C TYR A 63 6.74 14.81 -11.31
N PRO A 64 6.98 16.00 -11.91
CA PRO A 64 8.21 16.76 -11.68
C PRO A 64 8.42 17.24 -10.23
N ASP A 65 7.33 17.38 -9.48
CA ASP A 65 7.32 17.87 -8.10
C ASP A 65 7.44 16.74 -7.06
N ASP A 66 7.40 15.48 -7.49
CA ASP A 66 7.51 14.35 -6.59
C ASP A 66 8.98 14.11 -6.20
N PRO A 67 9.31 14.11 -4.90
CA PRO A 67 10.64 13.74 -4.48
C PRO A 67 10.88 12.24 -4.69
N PRO A 68 12.11 11.82 -5.05
CA PRO A 68 12.46 10.40 -5.26
C PRO A 68 12.08 9.48 -4.08
N GLU A 69 12.04 10.02 -2.87
CA GLU A 69 11.66 9.29 -1.66
C GLU A 69 10.19 8.84 -1.65
N LEU A 70 9.27 9.55 -2.31
CA LEU A 70 7.87 9.11 -2.44
C LEU A 70 7.76 7.90 -3.38
N HIS A 71 8.52 7.89 -4.48
CA HIS A 71 8.62 6.73 -5.37
C HIS A 71 9.14 5.50 -4.61
N GLU A 72 10.22 5.65 -3.85
CA GLU A 72 10.77 4.56 -3.04
C GLU A 72 9.75 4.04 -2.00
N GLN A 73 8.99 4.93 -1.35
CA GLN A 73 7.93 4.52 -0.42
C GLN A 73 6.81 3.74 -1.13
N ALA A 74 6.37 4.20 -2.30
CA ALA A 74 5.36 3.50 -3.10
C ALA A 74 5.86 2.11 -3.51
N LEU A 75 7.08 2.01 -4.04
CA LEU A 75 7.69 0.74 -4.45
C LEU A 75 7.81 -0.23 -3.27
N ARG A 76 8.27 0.23 -2.09
CA ARG A 76 8.34 -0.58 -0.88
C ARG A 76 6.98 -1.09 -0.42
N MET A 77 5.95 -0.26 -0.48
CA MET A 77 4.58 -0.71 -0.17
C MET A 77 4.10 -1.73 -1.21
N GLY A 78 4.41 -1.51 -2.50
CA GLY A 78 4.15 -2.46 -3.58
C GLY A 78 4.81 -3.82 -3.35
N VAL A 79 6.08 -3.83 -2.90
CA VAL A 79 6.79 -5.06 -2.51
C VAL A 79 6.06 -5.78 -1.38
N ASN A 80 5.63 -5.08 -0.33
CA ASN A 80 4.86 -5.71 0.74
C ASN A 80 3.55 -6.33 0.24
N LEU A 81 2.80 -5.62 -0.62
CA LEU A 81 1.54 -6.12 -1.20
C LEU A 81 1.77 -7.36 -2.05
N PHE A 82 2.80 -7.33 -2.91
CA PHE A 82 3.16 -8.45 -3.76
C PHE A 82 3.60 -9.66 -2.93
N VAL A 83 4.50 -9.46 -1.97
CA VAL A 83 4.98 -10.53 -1.09
C VAL A 83 3.83 -11.14 -0.30
N TYR A 84 2.93 -10.33 0.26
CA TYR A 84 1.73 -10.85 0.91
C TYR A 84 0.91 -11.70 -0.06
N ALA A 85 0.57 -11.16 -1.23
CA ALA A 85 -0.28 -11.84 -2.22
C ALA A 85 0.25 -13.22 -2.65
N VAL A 86 1.58 -13.38 -2.75
CA VAL A 86 2.20 -14.64 -3.20
C VAL A 86 2.63 -15.57 -2.06
N THR A 87 2.65 -15.12 -0.80
CA THR A 87 3.09 -15.94 0.36
C THR A 87 1.99 -16.22 1.38
N SER A 88 0.89 -15.47 1.40
CA SER A 88 -0.18 -15.57 2.39
C SER A 88 -1.36 -16.47 1.97
N GLY A 89 -1.16 -17.36 1.01
CA GLY A 89 -2.18 -18.30 0.54
C GLY A 89 -2.57 -19.30 1.65
N PRO A 90 -3.81 -19.85 1.61
CA PRO A 90 -4.21 -20.88 2.56
C PRO A 90 -3.36 -22.14 2.34
N GLY A 91 -2.46 -22.43 3.29
CA GLY A 91 -1.67 -23.66 3.32
C GLY A 91 -0.15 -23.45 3.27
N ARG A 92 0.45 -23.27 4.45
CA ARG A 92 1.53 -24.15 4.89
C ARG A 92 1.04 -24.90 6.12
#